data_AF-A0A9E3NEI1-F1
#
_entry.id   AF-A0A9E3NEI1-F1
#
_cell.length_a   1.000
_cell.length_b   1.000
_cell.length_c   1.000
_cell.angle_alpha   90.00
_cell.angle_beta   90.00
_cell.angle_gamma   90.00
#
_symmetry.space_group_name_H-M   'P 1'
#
loop_
_entity.id
_entity.type
_entity.pdbx_description
1 polymer ?
#
loop_
_entity_poly.entity_id
_entity_poly.type
_entity_poly.pdbx_seq_one_letter_code
_entity_poly.pdbx_strand_id
1 'polypeptide(L)'
;MPFGSLQRLNGISFFDMRKELATQEGERKRFRAVFSRLGKKTNFKGYSEETILLSNVVDAGTNKLVTDHVWFSYSKAFEKIDLTKGCMLEFDARVKAYKKGYVNTRYRMNNRSLDFKLSHPTKIRRIEV
;
A
#
# COMPACT_ATOMS: atom_id res chain seq x y z
N MET A 1 28.40 -0.29 -4.18
CA MET A 1 27.38 -1.33 -3.94
C MET A 1 26.23 -1.07 -4.91
N PRO A 2 26.11 -1.78 -6.04
CA PRO A 2 25.00 -1.54 -6.96
C PRO A 2 23.73 -2.19 -6.39
N PHE A 3 22.68 -1.38 -6.25
CA PHE A 3 21.34 -1.86 -5.90
C PHE A 3 20.85 -2.80 -7.00
N GLY A 4 20.35 -3.96 -6.58
CA GLY A 4 19.93 -5.05 -7.45
C GLY A 4 18.94 -4.65 -8.54
N SER A 5 19.12 -5.28 -9.69
CA SER A 5 18.29 -5.20 -10.88
C SER A 5 16.80 -5.37 -10.55
N LEU A 6 16.03 -4.29 -10.67
CA LEU A 6 14.57 -4.34 -10.76
C LEU A 6 14.19 -5.02 -12.08
N GLN A 7 13.70 -6.26 -11.98
CA GLN A 7 13.17 -6.98 -13.14
C GLN A 7 11.97 -6.22 -13.71
N ARG A 8 12.11 -5.84 -14.98
CA ARG A 8 11.04 -5.28 -15.82
C ARG A 8 10.17 -6.43 -16.30
N LEU A 9 8.92 -6.46 -15.89
CA LEU A 9 7.88 -7.21 -16.59
C LEU A 9 6.77 -6.22 -16.95
N ASN A 10 6.50 -6.08 -18.24
CA ASN A 10 5.35 -5.39 -18.82
C ASN A 10 5.31 -3.85 -18.82
N GLY A 11 6.43 -3.19 -19.14
CA GLY A 11 6.38 -1.85 -19.78
C GLY A 11 5.80 -0.69 -18.97
N ILE A 12 5.35 -0.89 -17.73
CA ILE A 12 4.91 0.16 -16.83
C ILE A 12 5.97 0.27 -15.74
N SER A 13 6.72 1.37 -15.74
CA SER A 13 7.65 1.65 -14.66
C SER A 13 6.84 1.69 -13.34
N PHE A 14 7.28 0.99 -12.29
CA PHE A 14 6.68 1.08 -10.94
C PHE A 14 6.56 2.54 -10.45
N PHE A 15 7.39 3.44 -11.02
CA PHE A 15 7.39 4.87 -10.78
C PHE A 15 6.21 5.61 -11.42
N ASP A 16 5.63 5.10 -12.52
CA ASP A 16 4.47 5.72 -13.18
C ASP A 16 3.13 5.25 -12.62
N MET A 17 3.03 4.01 -12.11
CA MET A 17 1.76 3.51 -11.53
C MET A 17 1.23 4.39 -10.39
N ARG A 18 2.13 4.96 -9.57
CA ARG A 18 1.74 5.84 -8.46
C ARG A 18 1.41 7.27 -8.88
N LYS A 19 1.79 7.72 -10.09
CA LYS A 19 1.37 9.02 -10.60
C LYS A 19 -0.09 9.02 -11.01
N GLU A 20 -0.65 7.89 -11.48
CA GLU A 20 -2.09 7.81 -11.80
C GLU A 20 -2.96 8.02 -10.56
N LEU A 21 -2.47 7.67 -9.38
CA LEU A 21 -3.13 7.96 -8.10
C LEU A 21 -3.17 9.45 -7.76
N ALA A 22 -2.32 10.28 -8.38
CA ALA A 22 -2.32 11.72 -8.16
C ALA A 22 -3.65 12.36 -8.57
N THR A 23 -4.24 11.88 -9.66
CA THR A 23 -5.53 12.39 -10.17
C THR A 23 -6.69 12.08 -9.22
N GLN A 24 -6.53 11.10 -8.33
CA GLN A 24 -7.55 10.63 -7.39
C GLN A 24 -7.20 10.99 -5.94
N GLU A 25 -6.29 11.94 -5.74
CA GLU A 25 -5.87 12.37 -4.41
C GLU A 25 -7.08 12.85 -3.60
N GLY A 26 -7.22 12.31 -2.39
CA GLY A 26 -8.30 12.69 -1.48
C GLY A 26 -9.60 11.93 -1.72
N GLU A 27 -9.74 11.17 -2.81
CA GLU A 27 -10.91 10.33 -3.02
C GLU A 27 -10.85 9.05 -2.19
N ARG A 28 -12.03 8.57 -1.79
CA ARG A 28 -12.21 7.27 -1.17
C ARG A 28 -12.72 6.31 -2.24
N LYS A 29 -11.92 5.29 -2.55
CA LYS A 29 -12.25 4.29 -3.56
C LYS A 29 -12.18 2.89 -2.99
N ARG A 30 -12.79 1.98 -3.73
CA ARG A 30 -12.80 0.57 -3.43
C ARG A 30 -11.67 -0.11 -4.18
N PHE A 31 -10.88 -0.89 -3.45
CA PHE A 31 -9.74 -1.63 -3.97
C PHE A 31 -9.92 -3.11 -3.66
N ARG A 32 -9.35 -3.94 -4.53
CA ARG A 32 -9.21 -5.38 -4.32
C ARG A 32 -7.74 -5.70 -4.15
N ALA A 33 -7.42 -6.58 -3.23
CA ALA A 33 -6.05 -7.04 -3.04
C ALA A 33 -6.03 -8.48 -2.55
N VAL A 34 -4.90 -9.13 -2.73
CA VAL A 34 -4.65 -10.48 -2.24
C VAL A 34 -3.94 -10.41 -0.91
N PHE A 35 -4.48 -11.08 0.11
CA PHE A 35 -3.80 -11.19 1.38
C PHE A 35 -2.57 -12.09 1.26
N SER A 36 -1.40 -11.54 1.62
CA SER A 36 -0.13 -12.24 1.52
C SER A 36 0.31 -12.82 2.86
N ARG A 37 0.47 -11.97 3.87
CA ARG A 37 0.92 -12.37 5.21
C ARG A 37 0.65 -11.30 6.26
N LEU A 38 0.70 -11.70 7.52
CA LEU A 38 0.85 -10.78 8.65
C LEU A 38 2.33 -10.50 8.93
N GLY A 39 2.61 -9.32 9.44
CA GLY A 39 3.91 -8.90 9.96
C GLY A 39 3.75 -8.34 11.37
N LYS A 40 4.86 -8.23 12.09
CA LYS A 40 4.90 -7.61 13.41
C LYS A 40 5.90 -6.47 13.37
N LYS A 41 5.51 -5.31 13.91
CA LYS A 41 6.36 -4.14 14.02
C LYS A 41 6.36 -3.66 15.46
N THR A 42 7.53 -3.49 16.04
CA THR A 42 7.67 -2.86 17.35
C THR A 42 7.53 -1.34 17.19
N ASN A 43 6.60 -0.74 17.92
CA ASN A 43 6.45 0.70 17.99
C ASN A 43 7.57 1.30 18.88
N PHE A 44 7.82 2.60 18.77
CA PHE A 44 8.82 3.34 19.56
C PHE A 44 8.65 3.18 21.07
N LYS A 45 7.43 2.84 21.54
CA LYS A 45 7.11 2.55 22.94
C LYS A 45 7.30 1.08 23.34
N GLY A 46 7.83 0.22 22.47
CA GLY A 46 8.07 -1.20 22.75
C GLY A 46 6.87 -2.13 22.51
N TYR A 47 5.67 -1.61 22.22
CA TYR A 47 4.51 -2.44 21.90
C TYR A 47 4.62 -3.09 20.52
N SER A 48 4.22 -4.36 20.44
CA SER A 48 4.10 -5.06 19.15
C SER A 48 2.80 -4.67 18.47
N GLU A 49 2.90 -4.01 17.32
CA GLU A 49 1.80 -3.75 16.41
C GLU A 49 1.81 -4.79 15.29
N GLU A 50 0.68 -5.45 15.08
CA GLU A 50 0.50 -6.33 13.95
C GLU A 50 0.23 -5.50 12.69
N THR A 51 0.75 -5.96 11.56
CA THR A 51 0.59 -5.35 10.25
C THR A 51 0.17 -6.41 9.25
N ILE A 52 -0.53 -6.01 8.21
CA ILE A 52 -1.01 -6.89 7.16
C ILE A 52 -0.38 -6.47 5.82
N LEU A 53 0.18 -7.44 5.12
CA LEU A 53 0.69 -7.26 3.76
C LEU A 53 -0.38 -7.70 2.77
N LEU A 54 -0.87 -6.73 2.01
CA LEU A 54 -1.74 -6.96 0.86
C LEU A 54 -0.92 -6.78 -0.41
N SER A 55 -1.01 -7.74 -1.31
CA SER A 55 -0.34 -7.75 -2.61
C SER A 55 -1.35 -7.66 -3.75
N ASN A 56 -0.90 -7.26 -4.94
CA ASN A 56 -1.72 -7.13 -6.15
C ASN A 56 -2.95 -6.24 -5.91
N VAL A 57 -2.71 -4.99 -5.48
CA VAL A 57 -3.79 -4.04 -5.16
C VAL A 57 -4.28 -3.40 -6.44
N VAL A 58 -5.55 -3.65 -6.79
CA VAL A 58 -6.21 -3.12 -7.98
C VAL A 58 -7.40 -2.25 -7.59
N ASP A 59 -7.71 -1.24 -8.40
CA ASP A 59 -8.95 -0.45 -8.27
C ASP A 59 -10.14 -1.31 -8.72
N ALA A 60 -11.17 -1.43 -7.88
CA ALA A 60 -12.33 -2.27 -8.18
C ALA A 60 -13.19 -1.75 -9.34
N GLY A 61 -13.16 -0.45 -9.62
CA GLY A 61 -13.95 0.16 -10.70
C GLY A 61 -13.26 0.13 -12.06
N THR A 62 -11.94 0.29 -12.09
CA THR A 62 -11.15 0.33 -13.35
C THR A 62 -10.38 -0.96 -13.60
N ASN A 63 -10.29 -1.85 -12.61
CA ASN A 63 -9.48 -3.06 -12.59
C ASN A 63 -7.99 -2.81 -12.88
N LYS A 64 -7.52 -1.57 -12.71
CA LYS A 64 -6.12 -1.19 -12.90
C LYS A 64 -5.30 -1.51 -11.66
N LEU A 65 -4.08 -1.98 -11.87
CA LEU A 65 -3.10 -2.17 -10.81
C LEU A 65 -2.67 -0.83 -10.23
N VAL A 66 -2.83 -0.67 -8.93
CA VAL A 66 -2.55 0.55 -8.17
C VAL A 66 -1.18 0.46 -7.49
N THR A 67 -0.92 -0.68 -6.85
CA THR A 67 0.37 -0.96 -6.21
C THR A 67 0.54 -2.47 -6.07
N ASP A 68 1.76 -2.96 -6.24
CA ASP A 68 2.06 -4.38 -6.11
C ASP A 68 1.92 -4.89 -4.70
N HIS A 69 2.23 -4.04 -3.71
CA HIS A 69 2.03 -4.36 -2.31
C HIS A 69 1.80 -3.10 -1.47
N VAL A 70 1.08 -3.29 -0.37
CA VAL A 70 0.83 -2.26 0.64
C VAL A 70 0.81 -2.91 2.03
N TRP A 71 1.44 -2.23 2.97
CA TRP A 71 1.38 -2.58 4.38
C TRP A 71 0.31 -1.72 5.05
N PHE A 72 -0.61 -2.36 5.74
CA PHE A 72 -1.55 -1.69 6.63
C PHE A 72 -1.32 -2.12 8.07
N SER A 73 -1.69 -1.26 9.02
CA SER A 73 -1.84 -1.67 10.41
C SER A 73 -2.98 -2.67 10.51
N TYR A 74 -2.74 -3.76 11.24
CA TYR A 74 -3.77 -4.72 11.57
C TYR A 74 -4.76 -4.04 12.50
N SER A 75 -6.05 -4.16 12.19
CA SER A 75 -7.14 -3.49 12.90
C SER A 75 -8.23 -4.50 13.18
N LYS A 76 -9.10 -4.20 14.15
CA LYS A 76 -10.25 -5.06 14.50
C LYS A 76 -11.16 -5.42 13.31
N ALA A 77 -11.13 -4.64 12.23
CA ALA A 77 -11.86 -4.96 11.01
C ALA A 77 -11.28 -6.19 10.28
N PHE A 78 -9.97 -6.41 10.38
CA PHE A 78 -9.30 -7.59 9.84
C PHE A 78 -9.49 -8.83 10.73
N GLU A 79 -9.55 -8.66 12.06
CA GLU A 79 -9.83 -9.77 13.00
C GLU A 79 -11.19 -10.44 12.78
N LYS A 80 -12.17 -9.68 12.28
CA LYS A 80 -13.51 -10.21 11.99
C LYS A 80 -13.58 -11.01 10.69
N ILE A 81 -12.50 -11.08 9.93
CA ILE A 81 -12.45 -11.69 8.60
C ILE A 81 -11.49 -12.87 8.67
N ASP A 82 -11.90 -13.99 8.08
CA ASP A 82 -11.04 -15.16 7.98
C ASP A 82 -9.97 -14.94 6.90
N LEU A 83 -8.78 -14.53 7.36
CA LEU A 83 -7.63 -14.17 6.55
C LEU A 83 -6.78 -15.40 6.23
N THR A 84 -7.16 -16.11 5.17
CA THR A 84 -6.36 -17.20 4.63
C THR A 84 -5.37 -16.69 3.59
N LYS A 85 -4.09 -17.05 3.70
CA LYS A 85 -3.07 -16.65 2.72
C LYS A 85 -3.54 -16.96 1.28
N GLY A 86 -3.50 -15.94 0.42
CA GLY A 86 -3.98 -16.02 -0.96
C GLY A 86 -5.45 -15.62 -1.15
N CYS A 87 -6.21 -15.35 -0.09
CA CYS A 87 -7.58 -14.88 -0.23
C CYS A 87 -7.64 -13.47 -0.83
N MET A 88 -8.69 -13.20 -1.60
CA MET A 88 -8.94 -11.88 -2.14
C MET A 88 -9.81 -11.09 -1.17
N LEU A 89 -9.41 -9.84 -0.93
CA LEU A 89 -10.08 -8.90 -0.04
C LEU A 89 -10.49 -7.68 -0.84
N GLU A 90 -11.68 -7.20 -0.59
CA GLU A 90 -12.19 -5.92 -1.08
C GLU A 90 -12.24 -4.93 0.09
N PHE A 91 -11.72 -3.72 -0.08
CA PHE A 91 -11.70 -2.69 0.97
C PHE A 91 -11.77 -1.28 0.38
N ASP A 92 -12.37 -0.36 1.14
CA ASP A 92 -12.38 1.06 0.79
C ASP A 92 -11.18 1.75 1.45
N ALA A 93 -10.32 2.40 0.67
CA ALA A 93 -9.22 3.20 1.18
C ALA A 93 -9.21 4.61 0.58
N ARG A 94 -8.57 5.55 1.28
CA ARG A 94 -8.37 6.91 0.80
C ARG A 94 -6.98 7.08 0.22
N VAL A 95 -6.91 7.57 -1.00
CA VAL A 95 -5.64 7.96 -1.63
C VAL A 95 -5.15 9.26 -0.99
N LYS A 96 -3.92 9.26 -0.47
CA LYS A 96 -3.32 10.43 0.19
C LYS A 96 -1.91 10.65 -0.33
N ALA A 97 -1.56 11.89 -0.66
CA ALA A 97 -0.18 12.23 -0.94
C ALA A 97 0.68 12.13 0.34
N TYR A 98 1.89 11.62 0.17
CA TYR A 98 2.93 11.53 1.16
C TYR A 98 4.23 12.07 0.56
N LYS A 99 4.86 13.01 1.27
CA LYS A 99 6.18 13.53 0.89
C LYS A 99 7.24 12.54 1.36
N LYS A 100 7.86 11.83 0.42
CA LYS A 100 9.05 10.99 0.67
C LYS A 100 10.32 11.78 0.40
N GLY A 101 11.45 11.32 0.91
CA GLY A 101 12.76 11.92 0.62
C GLY A 101 13.55 12.27 1.86
N TYR A 102 14.86 12.06 1.77
CA TYR A 102 15.79 12.42 2.81
C TYR A 102 16.08 13.92 2.73
N VAL A 103 15.93 14.60 3.86
CA VAL A 103 16.29 16.01 4.02
C VAL A 103 17.40 16.07 5.05
N ASN A 104 18.56 16.59 4.62
CA ASN A 104 19.66 16.86 5.52
C ASN A 104 20.13 18.30 5.28
N THR A 105 19.77 19.17 6.23
CA THR A 105 20.13 20.59 6.21
C THR A 105 21.64 20.80 6.35
N ARG A 106 22.33 19.95 7.12
CA ARG A 106 23.79 20.03 7.33
C ARG A 106 24.57 19.81 6.01
N TYR A 107 24.09 18.92 5.14
CA TYR A 107 24.71 18.65 3.84
C TYR A 107 23.99 19.31 2.65
N ARG A 108 23.04 20.24 2.92
CA ARG A 108 22.20 20.90 1.88
C ARG A 108 21.50 19.90 0.93
N MET A 109 21.21 18.69 1.39
CA MET A 109 20.51 17.68 0.61
C MET A 109 19.00 17.78 0.85
N ASN A 110 18.24 17.92 -0.24
CA ASN A 110 16.77 17.94 -0.18
C ASN A 110 16.20 17.11 -1.33
N ASN A 111 16.04 15.80 -1.09
CA ASN A 111 15.50 14.88 -2.07
C ASN A 111 14.00 14.65 -1.88
N ARG A 112 13.26 15.67 -1.45
CA ARG A 112 11.81 15.58 -1.26
C ARG A 112 11.11 15.32 -2.59
N SER A 113 10.28 14.28 -2.61
CA SER A 113 9.46 13.86 -3.74
C SER A 113 8.05 13.56 -3.24
N LEU A 114 7.04 13.87 -4.04
CA LEU A 114 5.66 13.51 -3.76
C LEU A 114 5.42 12.06 -4.20
N ASP A 115 4.81 11.28 -3.32
CA ASP A 115 4.36 9.91 -3.60
C ASP A 115 2.93 9.75 -3.08
N PHE A 116 2.20 8.74 -3.53
CA PHE A 116 0.82 8.50 -3.11
C PHE A 116 0.73 7.20 -2.31
N LYS A 117 -0.08 7.21 -1.26
CA LYS A 117 -0.34 6.05 -0.41
C LYS A 117 -1.82 5.84 -0.20
N LEU A 118 -2.20 4.58 -0.03
CA LEU A 118 -3.52 4.20 0.45
C LEU A 118 -3.53 4.32 1.98
N SER A 119 -4.61 4.89 2.51
CA SER A 119 -4.75 5.13 3.94
C SER A 119 -6.17 4.85 4.42
N HIS A 120 -6.31 4.53 5.70
CA HIS A 120 -7.59 4.31 6.37
C HIS A 120 -8.46 3.24 5.68
N PRO A 121 -8.02 1.98 5.58
CA PRO A 121 -8.85 0.91 5.04
C PRO A 121 -10.12 0.75 5.89
N THR A 122 -11.30 0.76 5.27
CA THR A 122 -12.59 0.46 5.90
C THR A 122 -13.42 -0.44 5.00
N LYS A 123 -14.56 -0.93 5.52
CA LYS A 123 -15.46 -1.85 4.80
C LYS A 123 -14.72 -3.04 4.17
N ILE A 124 -13.75 -3.57 4.90
CA ILE A 124 -12.98 -4.73 4.44
C ILE A 124 -13.92 -5.93 4.41
N ARG A 125 -13.91 -6.66 3.29
CA ARG A 125 -14.71 -7.86 3.07
C ARG A 125 -13.85 -8.88 2.34
N ARG A 126 -14.02 -10.15 2.68
CA ARG A 126 -13.47 -11.25 1.87
C ARG A 126 -14.40 -11.46 0.68
N ILE A 127 -13.79 -11.64 -0.49
CA ILE A 127 -14.46 -12.08 -1.70
C ILE A 127 -13.87 -13.44 -2.06
N GLU A 128 -14.75 -14.42 -2.25
CA GLU A 128 -14.38 -15.70 -2.81
C GLU A 128 -14.44 -15.58 -4.33
N VAL A 129 -13.42 -16.12 -5.00
CA VAL A 129 -13.34 -16.22 -6.46
C VAL A 129 -13.87 -17.58 -6.85
#